data_AF-A0A8T3XM87-F1
#
_entry.id   AF-A0A8T3XM87-F1
#
_cell.length_a   1.000
_cell.length_b   1.000
_cell.length_c   1.000
_cell.angle_alpha   90.00
_cell.angle_beta   90.00
_cell.angle_gamma   90.00
#
_symmetry.space_group_name_H-M   'P 1'
#
loop_
_entity.id
_entity.type
_entity.pdbx_description
1 polymer ?
#
loop_
_entity_poly.entity_id
_entity_poly.type
_entity_poly.pdbx_seq_one_letter_code
_entity_poly.pdbx_strand_id
1 'polypeptide(L)'
;MRKIIIFMMIVLTAGVYAGHLSDFPDIFIDDGSFNGVIVVGNQAPSSDVIAQSNLVQYLVGYTGKSLVGTTKLSSEINDMQQNIISIGSPCNNLISAEIMNNPEPCNKELAEGKAYIKIFSYEGHTHMVIAGYSDKDTRQAVTDLINKDVAAYEISAKIEPSASSKPKEPPQEVKIEIEAEKKKLAEELSKELSQKISDKKEDEPKIEKPVPLVKEAAVNDSAEEKQQEKKDSPIKKVLNWIISLFRK
;
A
#
# COMPACT_ATOMS: atom_id res chain seq x y z
N MET A 1 22.18 38.77 -40.54
CA MET A 1 22.14 37.46 -39.86
C MET A 1 22.73 37.53 -38.44
N ARG A 2 22.18 38.36 -37.55
CA ARG A 2 22.73 38.60 -36.19
C ARG A 2 21.67 38.68 -35.08
N LYS A 3 20.41 38.35 -35.41
CA LYS A 3 19.24 38.44 -34.52
C LYS A 3 18.62 37.08 -34.13
N ILE A 4 19.17 35.96 -34.61
CA ILE A 4 18.61 34.62 -34.38
C ILE A 4 19.21 33.92 -33.14
N ILE A 5 20.32 34.43 -32.58
CA ILE A 5 21.01 33.79 -31.44
C ILE A 5 20.43 34.19 -30.07
N ILE A 6 19.55 35.21 -29.98
CA ILE A 6 19.04 35.72 -28.70
C ILE A 6 17.76 34.99 -28.21
N PHE A 7 17.11 34.16 -29.05
CA PHE A 7 15.87 33.48 -28.68
C PHE A 7 16.06 32.07 -28.09
N MET A 8 17.28 31.52 -28.14
CA MET A 8 17.60 30.18 -27.64
C MET A 8 18.35 30.22 -26.30
N MET A 9 17.98 31.18 -25.45
CA MET A 9 18.44 31.27 -24.07
C MET A 9 17.27 31.62 -23.13
N ILE A 10 16.07 31.11 -23.44
CA ILE A 10 15.05 30.90 -22.42
C ILE A 10 15.50 29.66 -21.65
N VAL A 11 16.38 29.92 -20.69
CA VAL A 11 16.79 28.98 -19.66
C VAL A 11 15.51 28.51 -18.97
N LEU A 12 15.14 27.24 -19.16
CA LEU A 12 14.17 26.56 -18.32
C LEU A 12 14.74 26.57 -16.91
N THR A 13 14.40 27.59 -16.13
CA THR A 13 14.50 27.53 -14.68
C THR A 13 13.43 26.53 -14.25
N ALA A 14 13.80 25.26 -14.16
CA ALA A 14 13.00 24.27 -13.48
C ALA A 14 12.85 24.74 -12.03
N GLY A 15 11.70 25.33 -11.73
CA GLY A 15 11.35 25.72 -10.37
C GLY A 15 11.28 24.46 -9.53
N VAL A 16 12.19 24.33 -8.58
CA VAL A 16 12.10 23.28 -7.56
C VAL A 16 10.93 23.65 -6.67
N TYR A 17 9.77 23.05 -6.90
CA TYR A 17 8.61 23.18 -6.02
C TYR A 17 8.85 22.29 -4.80
N ALA A 18 9.26 22.91 -3.68
CA ALA A 18 9.24 22.26 -2.39
C ALA A 18 7.78 22.14 -1.95
N GLY A 19 7.19 20.95 -2.05
CA GLY A 19 5.82 20.71 -1.60
C GLY A 19 5.71 20.91 -0.09
N HIS A 20 4.80 21.77 0.35
CA HIS A 20 4.47 21.93 1.77
C HIS A 20 3.34 20.97 2.15
N LEU A 21 3.30 20.55 3.41
CA LEU A 21 2.21 19.69 3.90
C LEU A 21 0.83 20.37 3.81
N SER A 22 0.79 21.71 3.82
CA SER A 22 -0.42 22.51 3.59
C SER A 22 -1.04 22.26 2.21
N ASP A 23 -0.24 21.82 1.25
CA ASP A 23 -0.64 21.63 -0.14
C ASP A 23 -1.19 20.20 -0.35
N PHE A 24 -1.27 19.39 0.70
CA PHE A 24 -1.92 18.08 0.64
C PHE A 24 -3.45 18.24 0.54
N PRO A 25 -4.13 17.47 -0.35
CA PRO A 25 -3.60 16.40 -1.20
C PRO A 25 -3.14 16.84 -2.59
N ASP A 26 -3.26 18.12 -2.95
CA ASP A 26 -3.04 18.64 -4.31
C ASP A 26 -1.65 18.32 -4.88
N ILE A 27 -0.61 18.21 -4.04
CA ILE A 27 0.74 17.78 -4.46
C ILE A 27 0.79 16.38 -5.09
N PHE A 28 -0.23 15.55 -4.86
CA PHE A 28 -0.39 14.22 -5.46
C PHE A 28 -1.50 14.18 -6.52
N ILE A 29 -2.08 15.32 -6.88
CA ILE A 29 -3.15 15.39 -7.88
C ILE A 29 -2.62 16.03 -9.16
N ASP A 30 -2.77 15.32 -10.27
CA ASP A 30 -2.47 15.81 -11.62
C ASP A 30 -3.69 15.64 -12.51
N ASP A 31 -4.11 16.70 -13.19
CA ASP A 31 -5.34 16.75 -14.00
C ASP A 31 -6.60 16.21 -13.28
N GLY A 32 -6.73 16.54 -11.99
CA GLY A 32 -7.82 16.08 -11.12
C GLY A 32 -7.82 14.58 -10.84
N SER A 33 -6.75 13.85 -11.18
CA SER A 33 -6.53 12.45 -10.82
C SER A 33 -5.42 12.33 -9.80
N PHE A 34 -5.50 11.35 -8.90
CA PHE A 34 -4.35 10.99 -8.08
C PHE A 34 -3.22 10.43 -8.95
N ASN A 35 -2.05 11.06 -8.86
CA ASN A 35 -0.84 10.67 -9.57
C ASN A 35 0.20 10.22 -8.55
N GLY A 36 0.13 8.96 -8.16
CA GLY A 36 1.07 8.34 -7.24
C GLY A 36 0.66 6.93 -6.83
N VAL A 37 1.46 6.33 -5.96
CA VAL A 37 1.18 5.04 -5.31
C VAL A 37 1.15 5.19 -3.79
N ILE A 38 0.28 4.42 -3.14
CA ILE A 38 0.18 4.37 -1.69
C ILE A 38 0.74 3.03 -1.22
N VAL A 39 1.81 3.07 -0.45
CA VAL A 39 2.62 1.90 -0.12
C VAL A 39 2.50 1.58 1.36
N VAL A 40 2.28 0.30 1.67
CA VAL A 40 2.44 -0.25 3.03
C VAL A 40 3.55 -1.29 3.04
N GLY A 41 4.16 -1.51 4.19
CA GLY A 41 5.19 -2.52 4.36
C GLY A 41 4.69 -3.95 4.14
N ASN A 42 5.57 -4.85 3.68
CA ASN A 42 5.26 -6.28 3.55
C ASN A 42 4.92 -6.94 4.89
N GLN A 43 5.48 -6.41 5.98
CA GLN A 43 5.22 -6.84 7.35
C GLN A 43 4.41 -5.79 8.12
N ALA A 44 3.67 -4.94 7.40
CA ALA A 44 2.88 -3.91 8.03
C ALA A 44 1.77 -4.53 8.90
N PRO A 45 1.54 -3.99 10.10
CA PRO A 45 0.41 -4.37 10.94
C PRO A 45 -0.90 -4.04 10.24
N SER A 46 -1.99 -4.71 10.64
CA SER A 46 -3.32 -4.45 10.06
C SER A 46 -3.78 -2.99 10.22
N SER A 47 -3.29 -2.29 11.25
CA SER A 47 -3.57 -0.86 11.46
C SER A 47 -3.08 0.01 10.29
N ASP A 48 -1.95 -0.30 9.68
CA ASP A 48 -1.38 0.45 8.56
C ASP A 48 -2.21 0.22 7.28
N VAL A 49 -2.72 -1.00 7.07
CA VAL A 49 -3.62 -1.33 5.95
C VAL A 49 -4.98 -0.62 6.11
N ILE A 50 -5.49 -0.52 7.33
CA ILE A 50 -6.69 0.27 7.63
C ILE A 50 -6.42 1.76 7.38
N ALA A 51 -5.26 2.27 7.80
CA ALA A 51 -4.87 3.64 7.56
C ALA A 51 -4.76 3.95 6.05
N GLN A 52 -4.14 3.07 5.27
CA GLN A 52 -4.11 3.12 3.81
C GLN A 52 -5.53 3.17 3.22
N SER A 53 -6.43 2.31 3.69
CA SER A 53 -7.81 2.26 3.21
C SER A 53 -8.57 3.57 3.48
N ASN A 54 -8.36 4.17 4.65
CA ASN A 54 -8.96 5.48 4.99
C ASN A 54 -8.44 6.60 4.09
N LEU A 55 -7.13 6.60 3.83
CA LEU A 55 -6.50 7.58 2.93
C LEU A 55 -7.02 7.45 1.50
N VAL A 56 -7.14 6.22 0.99
CA VAL A 56 -7.72 5.94 -0.33
C VAL A 56 -9.15 6.47 -0.41
N GLN A 57 -9.98 6.20 0.59
CA GLN A 57 -11.37 6.69 0.62
C GLN A 57 -11.43 8.22 0.60
N TYR A 58 -10.58 8.88 1.38
CA TYR A 58 -10.46 10.33 1.37
C TYR A 58 -10.11 10.86 -0.03
N LEU A 59 -9.10 10.29 -0.69
CA LEU A 59 -8.64 10.73 -2.01
C LEU A 59 -9.66 10.44 -3.13
N VAL A 60 -10.41 9.33 -3.04
CA VAL A 60 -11.55 9.06 -3.94
C VAL A 60 -12.62 10.12 -3.76
N GLY A 61 -12.96 10.48 -2.51
CA GLY A 61 -13.91 11.55 -2.22
C GLY A 61 -13.42 12.93 -2.68
N TYR A 62 -12.12 13.17 -2.60
CA TYR A 62 -11.48 14.42 -3.03
C TYR A 62 -11.48 14.59 -4.55
N THR A 63 -11.05 13.55 -5.27
CA THR A 63 -10.88 13.60 -6.74
C THR A 63 -12.16 13.25 -7.52
N GLY A 64 -13.09 12.53 -6.89
CA GLY A 64 -14.24 11.92 -7.57
C GLY A 64 -13.84 10.79 -8.53
N LYS A 65 -12.59 10.31 -8.51
CA LYS A 65 -12.07 9.25 -9.40
C LYS A 65 -11.69 8.00 -8.60
N SER A 66 -11.77 6.84 -9.24
CA SER A 66 -11.37 5.55 -8.66
C SER A 66 -9.85 5.44 -8.53
N LEU A 67 -9.38 4.85 -7.44
CA LEU A 67 -7.96 4.61 -7.15
C LEU A 67 -7.57 3.13 -7.21
N VAL A 68 -8.31 2.32 -7.97
CA VAL A 68 -7.99 0.89 -8.11
C VAL A 68 -6.59 0.73 -8.70
N GLY A 69 -5.75 -0.05 -8.01
CA GLY A 69 -4.39 -0.39 -8.45
C GLY A 69 -3.29 0.57 -7.99
N THR A 70 -3.62 1.66 -7.29
CA THR A 70 -2.62 2.61 -6.75
C THR A 70 -2.04 2.16 -5.40
N THR A 71 -2.70 1.25 -4.71
CA THR A 71 -2.20 0.65 -3.45
C THR A 71 -1.23 -0.47 -3.73
N LYS A 72 -0.06 -0.47 -3.07
CA LYS A 72 1.02 -1.44 -3.25
C LYS A 72 1.62 -1.89 -1.92
N LEU A 73 2.18 -3.09 -1.91
CA LEU A 73 3.13 -3.53 -0.89
C LEU A 73 4.53 -3.00 -1.21
N SER A 74 5.37 -2.82 -0.19
CA SER A 74 6.74 -2.33 -0.37
C SER A 74 7.56 -3.16 -1.37
N SER A 75 7.37 -4.48 -1.44
CA SER A 75 8.07 -5.36 -2.40
C SER A 75 7.58 -5.26 -3.84
N GLU A 76 6.46 -4.59 -4.10
CA GLU A 76 5.97 -4.36 -5.46
C GLU A 76 6.58 -3.10 -6.08
N ILE A 77 7.21 -2.26 -5.26
CA ILE A 77 7.87 -1.04 -5.70
C ILE A 77 9.32 -1.40 -6.04
N ASN A 78 9.64 -1.31 -7.33
CA ASN A 78 10.99 -1.54 -7.86
C ASN A 78 11.65 -0.25 -8.38
N ASP A 79 10.89 0.85 -8.39
CA ASP A 79 11.31 2.13 -8.93
C ASP A 79 10.76 3.27 -8.06
N MET A 80 11.65 4.19 -7.71
CA MET A 80 11.39 5.38 -6.90
C MET A 80 11.10 6.62 -7.76
N GLN A 81 11.12 6.52 -9.10
CA GLN A 81 10.79 7.61 -10.03
C GLN A 81 9.27 7.78 -10.21
N GLN A 82 8.55 7.92 -9.09
CA GLN A 82 7.11 8.16 -9.06
C GLN A 82 6.71 8.82 -7.74
N ASN A 83 5.54 9.46 -7.69
CA ASN A 83 5.06 9.98 -6.41
C ASN A 83 4.63 8.84 -5.48
N ILE A 84 5.06 8.89 -4.22
CA ILE A 84 4.85 7.82 -3.25
C ILE A 84 4.28 8.40 -1.96
N ILE A 85 3.22 7.78 -1.43
CA ILE A 85 2.80 7.94 -0.04
C ILE A 85 3.09 6.63 0.68
N SER A 86 4.15 6.59 1.48
CA SER A 86 4.56 5.42 2.25
C SER A 86 3.99 5.51 3.67
N ILE A 87 3.18 4.52 4.05
CA ILE A 87 2.55 4.40 5.37
C ILE A 87 3.28 3.32 6.15
N GLY A 88 3.72 3.65 7.35
CA GLY A 88 4.47 2.76 8.24
C GLY A 88 5.92 3.20 8.44
N SER A 89 6.49 2.75 9.55
CA SER A 89 7.85 3.10 9.96
C SER A 89 8.92 2.48 9.04
N PRO A 90 10.14 3.03 9.02
CA PRO A 90 11.28 2.38 8.38
C PRO A 90 11.57 0.95 8.88
N CYS A 91 11.10 0.58 10.07
CA CYS A 91 11.36 -0.74 10.65
C CYS A 91 10.56 -1.87 9.98
N ASN A 92 9.38 -1.56 9.44
CA ASN A 92 8.47 -2.54 8.84
C ASN A 92 8.06 -2.22 7.40
N ASN A 93 8.52 -1.08 6.86
CA ASN A 93 8.30 -0.66 5.48
C ASN A 93 9.64 -0.24 4.83
N LEU A 94 10.12 -1.07 3.89
CA LEU A 94 11.39 -0.85 3.19
C LEU A 94 11.39 0.44 2.35
N ILE A 95 10.24 0.84 1.80
CA ILE A 95 10.13 2.08 1.02
C ILE A 95 10.23 3.29 1.92
N SER A 96 9.61 3.25 3.11
CA SER A 96 9.82 4.29 4.14
C SER A 96 11.30 4.38 4.55
N ALA A 97 11.97 3.24 4.73
CA ALA A 97 13.40 3.21 5.05
C ALA A 97 14.26 3.81 3.95
N GLU A 98 14.03 3.43 2.69
CA GLU A 98 14.76 3.95 1.53
C GLU A 98 14.58 5.47 1.37
N ILE A 99 13.34 5.96 1.45
CA ILE A 99 13.04 7.41 1.40
C ILE A 99 13.78 8.16 2.52
N MET A 100 13.87 7.57 3.71
CA MET A 100 14.55 8.14 4.87
C MET A 100 16.04 7.85 4.95
N ASN A 101 16.63 7.34 3.85
CA ASN A 101 18.04 6.98 3.75
C ASN A 101 18.51 5.98 4.83
N ASN A 102 17.72 4.92 5.02
CA ASN A 102 17.97 3.78 5.92
C ASN A 102 18.44 4.21 7.32
N PRO A 103 17.56 4.87 8.11
CA PRO A 103 17.95 5.37 9.42
C PRO A 103 18.38 4.23 10.35
N GLU A 104 19.45 4.43 11.13
CA GLU A 104 19.88 3.52 12.19
C GLU A 104 19.89 4.23 13.56
N PRO A 105 19.15 3.72 14.57
CA PRO A 105 18.14 2.66 14.44
C PRO A 105 16.95 3.11 13.55
N CYS A 106 16.19 2.15 12.99
CA CYS A 106 15.09 2.44 12.06
C CYS A 106 13.99 3.34 12.65
N ASN A 107 13.91 3.43 13.98
CA ASN A 107 12.99 4.27 14.74
C ASN A 107 13.66 5.49 15.40
N LYS A 108 14.87 5.90 14.98
CA LYS A 108 15.64 6.98 15.66
C LYS A 108 14.89 8.31 15.84
N GLU A 109 13.87 8.57 15.02
CA GLU A 109 13.06 9.80 15.02
C GLU A 109 11.64 9.58 15.57
N LEU A 110 11.32 8.38 16.05
CA LEU A 110 10.04 8.03 16.63
C LEU A 110 10.19 7.85 18.14
N ALA A 111 9.57 8.76 18.91
CA ALA A 111 9.42 8.61 20.35
C ALA A 111 8.01 8.13 20.68
N GLU A 112 7.84 7.50 21.85
CA GLU A 112 6.54 6.99 22.30
C GLU A 112 5.43 8.06 22.26
N GLY A 113 4.28 7.70 21.70
CA GLY A 113 3.13 8.60 21.53
C GLY A 113 3.34 9.69 20.49
N LYS A 114 4.41 9.63 19.69
CA LYS A 114 4.66 10.56 18.58
C LYS A 114 4.54 9.87 17.23
N ALA A 115 4.30 10.70 16.23
CA ALA A 115 4.32 10.36 14.83
C ALA A 115 4.84 11.54 14.02
N TYR A 116 5.25 11.29 12.78
CA TYR A 116 5.65 12.32 11.83
C TYR A 116 4.99 12.11 10.47
N ILE A 117 4.87 13.22 9.74
CA ILE A 117 4.48 13.26 8.33
C ILE A 117 5.56 14.08 7.63
N LYS A 118 6.38 13.42 6.83
CA LYS A 118 7.56 14.04 6.19
C LYS A 118 7.41 13.98 4.68
N ILE A 119 7.73 15.09 4.02
CA ILE A 119 7.74 15.20 2.57
C ILE A 119 9.20 15.31 2.11
N PHE A 120 9.53 14.51 1.11
CA PHE A 120 10.83 14.44 0.46
C PHE A 120 10.63 14.67 -1.04
N SER A 121 11.66 15.20 -1.68
CA SER A 121 11.71 15.31 -3.15
C SER A 121 12.81 14.39 -3.67
N TYR A 122 12.46 13.52 -4.61
CA TYR A 122 13.37 12.56 -5.23
C TYR A 122 13.25 12.65 -6.75
N GLU A 123 14.30 13.10 -7.43
CA GLU A 123 14.35 13.17 -8.91
C GLU A 123 13.12 13.87 -9.55
N GLY A 124 12.53 14.85 -8.88
CA GLY A 124 11.34 15.56 -9.36
C GLY A 124 10.00 14.97 -8.92
N HIS A 125 10.02 13.86 -8.18
CA HIS A 125 8.84 13.23 -7.58
C HIS A 125 8.70 13.57 -6.09
N THR A 126 7.47 13.55 -5.60
CA THR A 126 7.12 13.81 -4.21
C THR A 126 6.94 12.49 -3.47
N HIS A 127 7.74 12.28 -2.42
CA HIS A 127 7.59 11.15 -1.51
C HIS A 127 7.11 11.66 -0.16
N MET A 128 6.07 11.05 0.39
CA MET A 128 5.57 11.33 1.73
C MET A 128 5.71 10.08 2.59
N VAL A 129 6.30 10.21 3.77
CA VAL A 129 6.36 9.15 4.78
C VAL A 129 5.48 9.53 5.95
N ILE A 130 4.53 8.65 6.28
CA ILE A 130 3.65 8.76 7.44
C ILE A 130 3.95 7.61 8.38
N ALA A 131 4.52 7.91 9.55
CA ALA A 131 4.89 6.88 10.52
C ALA A 131 4.67 7.37 11.95
N GLY A 132 4.12 6.49 12.78
CA GLY A 132 4.06 6.64 14.22
C GLY A 132 4.97 5.65 14.93
N TYR A 133 5.24 5.93 16.21
CA TYR A 133 6.00 5.03 17.08
C TYR A 133 5.32 3.68 17.23
N SER A 134 4.00 3.69 17.38
CA SER A 134 3.16 2.49 17.35
C SER A 134 2.23 2.47 16.13
N ASP A 135 1.72 1.29 15.81
CA ASP A 135 0.70 1.06 14.78
C ASP A 135 -0.54 1.96 14.95
N LYS A 136 -0.91 2.24 16.21
CA LYS A 136 -2.02 3.14 16.55
C LYS A 136 -1.66 4.58 16.19
N ASP A 137 -0.44 5.01 16.49
CA ASP A 137 0.04 6.37 16.21
C ASP A 137 0.15 6.60 14.71
N THR A 138 0.59 5.61 13.93
CA THR A 138 0.61 5.68 12.45
C THR A 138 -0.81 5.90 11.90
N ARG A 139 -1.78 5.11 12.36
CA ARG A 139 -3.17 5.25 11.94
C ARG A 139 -3.78 6.60 12.35
N GLN A 140 -3.44 7.08 13.55
CA GLN A 140 -3.87 8.40 14.01
C GLN A 140 -3.26 9.51 13.13
N ALA A 141 -1.97 9.42 12.79
CA ALA A 141 -1.30 10.36 11.90
C ALA A 141 -1.95 10.46 10.52
N VAL A 142 -2.38 9.34 9.94
CA VAL A 142 -3.14 9.37 8.68
C VAL A 142 -4.51 10.05 8.86
N THR A 143 -5.18 9.82 9.99
CA THR A 143 -6.46 10.46 10.31
C THR A 143 -6.31 11.98 10.45
N ASP A 144 -5.25 12.41 11.13
CA ASP A 144 -4.98 13.83 11.37
C ASP A 144 -4.54 14.54 10.08
N LEU A 145 -3.79 13.85 9.20
CA LEU A 145 -3.51 14.32 7.84
C LEU A 145 -4.80 14.57 7.04
N ILE A 146 -5.72 13.61 7.03
CA ILE A 146 -7.01 13.71 6.31
C ILE A 146 -7.85 14.88 6.85
N ASN A 147 -7.86 15.06 8.17
CA ASN A 147 -8.62 16.11 8.85
C ASN A 147 -7.92 17.49 8.81
N LYS A 148 -6.71 17.57 8.23
CA LYS A 148 -5.85 18.76 8.21
C LYS A 148 -5.43 19.24 9.60
N ASP A 149 -5.42 18.35 10.59
CA ASP A 149 -4.96 18.62 11.96
C ASP A 149 -3.48 18.24 12.14
N VAL A 150 -2.63 18.83 11.29
CA VAL A 150 -1.21 18.45 11.21
C VAL A 150 -0.28 19.32 12.07
N ALA A 151 -0.84 20.18 12.93
CA ALA A 151 -0.07 21.14 13.72
C ALA A 151 0.86 20.48 14.76
N ALA A 152 0.55 19.25 15.18
CA ALA A 152 1.32 18.49 16.16
C ALA A 152 2.51 17.71 15.56
N TYR A 153 2.64 17.65 14.24
CA TYR A 153 3.64 16.82 13.57
C TYR A 153 4.89 17.63 13.21
N GLU A 154 6.05 16.98 13.31
CA GLU A 154 7.29 17.54 12.80
C GLU A 154 7.27 17.53 11.26
N ILE A 155 6.90 18.67 10.67
CA ILE A 155 6.96 18.89 9.24
C ILE A 155 8.43 19.20 8.88
N SER A 156 9.22 18.15 8.65
CA SER A 156 10.53 18.32 8.05
C SER A 156 10.43 18.12 6.54
N ALA A 157 10.40 19.22 5.79
CA ALA A 157 10.67 19.20 4.35
C ALA A 157 12.20 19.17 4.19
N LYS A 158 12.80 17.98 4.33
CA LYS A 158 14.23 17.83 4.07
C LYS A 158 14.38 17.52 2.59
N ILE A 159 14.73 18.54 1.81
CA ILE A 159 15.22 18.36 0.44
C ILE A 159 16.68 17.90 0.58
N GLU A 160 16.88 16.66 1.01
CA GLU A 160 18.17 16.03 0.76
C GLU A 160 18.10 15.53 -0.68
N PRO A 161 19.00 15.96 -1.58
CA PRO A 161 19.16 15.25 -2.83
C PRO A 161 19.55 13.84 -2.41
N SER A 162 18.61 12.90 -2.57
CA SER A 162 18.90 11.50 -2.39
C SER A 162 20.11 11.22 -3.26
N ALA A 163 21.25 11.04 -2.62
CA ALA A 163 22.48 10.75 -3.29
C ALA A 163 22.25 9.38 -3.90
N SER A 164 21.89 9.34 -5.19
CA SER A 164 21.73 8.18 -6.08
C SER A 164 22.41 6.94 -5.48
N SER A 165 21.76 6.31 -4.51
CA SER A 165 22.28 5.12 -3.90
C SER A 165 21.79 4.06 -4.85
N LYS A 166 22.66 3.68 -5.79
CA LYS A 166 22.52 2.39 -6.47
C LYS A 166 21.95 1.41 -5.45
N PRO A 167 20.86 0.69 -5.76
CA PRO A 167 20.28 -0.29 -4.87
C PRO A 167 21.44 -1.08 -4.27
N LYS A 168 21.62 -0.98 -2.96
CA LYS A 168 22.71 -1.66 -2.26
C LYS A 168 22.43 -3.13 -2.54
N GLU A 169 23.19 -3.71 -3.48
CA GLU A 169 23.06 -5.09 -3.88
C GLU A 169 23.02 -5.89 -2.58
N PRO A 170 21.98 -6.73 -2.35
CA PRO A 170 21.81 -7.41 -1.07
C PRO A 170 23.16 -8.03 -0.70
N PRO A 171 23.65 -7.83 0.55
CA PRO A 171 25.00 -8.24 0.94
C PRO A 171 25.26 -9.64 0.41
N GLN A 172 26.24 -9.79 -0.48
CA GLN A 172 26.45 -11.02 -1.24
C GLN A 172 26.66 -12.25 -0.32
N GLU A 173 26.98 -12.02 0.94
CA GLU A 173 27.10 -13.04 2.00
C GLU A 173 25.75 -13.68 2.38
N VAL A 174 24.63 -12.96 2.34
CA VAL A 174 23.31 -13.50 2.73
C VAL A 174 22.77 -14.50 1.70
N LYS A 175 23.12 -14.35 0.41
CA LYS A 175 22.75 -15.33 -0.62
C LYS A 175 23.42 -16.69 -0.41
N ILE A 176 24.65 -16.71 0.10
CA ILE A 176 25.42 -17.94 0.29
C ILE A 176 24.84 -18.74 1.46
N GLU A 177 24.42 -18.08 2.54
CA GLU A 177 23.87 -18.75 3.71
C GLU A 177 22.46 -19.31 3.45
N ILE A 178 21.59 -18.57 2.75
CA ILE A 178 20.24 -19.03 2.41
C ILE A 178 20.26 -20.21 1.42
N GLU A 179 21.20 -20.25 0.47
CA GLU A 179 21.33 -21.41 -0.43
C GLU A 179 21.86 -22.66 0.28
N ALA A 180 22.74 -22.49 1.27
CA ALA A 180 23.24 -23.59 2.08
C ALA A 180 22.15 -24.18 2.99
N GLU A 181 21.34 -23.34 3.63
CA GLU A 181 20.21 -23.80 4.46
C GLU A 181 19.13 -24.50 3.64
N LYS A 182 18.77 -23.97 2.46
CA LYS A 182 17.80 -24.62 1.57
C LYS A 182 18.23 -26.02 1.13
N LYS A 183 19.53 -26.22 0.86
CA LYS A 183 20.07 -27.55 0.51
C LYS A 183 20.00 -28.53 1.67
N LYS A 184 20.36 -28.10 2.89
CA LYS A 184 20.27 -28.94 4.09
C LYS A 184 18.83 -29.36 4.37
N LEU A 185 17.89 -28.41 4.31
CA LEU A 185 16.47 -28.69 4.54
C LEU A 185 15.89 -29.66 3.48
N ALA A 186 16.26 -29.49 2.22
CA ALA A 186 15.82 -30.39 1.15
C ALA A 186 16.38 -31.81 1.31
N GLU A 187 17.65 -31.94 1.69
CA GLU A 187 18.26 -33.24 1.96
C GLU A 187 17.59 -33.95 3.14
N GLU A 188 17.35 -33.23 4.24
CA GLU A 188 16.69 -33.75 5.44
C GLU A 188 15.25 -34.20 5.15
N LEU A 189 14.48 -33.39 4.42
CA LEU A 189 13.12 -33.73 4.01
C LEU A 189 13.09 -34.98 3.11
N SER A 190 14.05 -35.12 2.19
CA SER A 190 14.13 -36.30 1.31
C SER A 190 14.45 -37.59 2.09
N LYS A 191 15.28 -37.52 3.14
CA LYS A 191 15.59 -38.66 4.01
C LYS A 191 14.37 -39.08 4.81
N GLU A 192 13.64 -38.12 5.39
CA GLU A 192 12.43 -38.39 6.15
C GLU A 192 11.33 -39.04 5.28
N LEU A 193 11.16 -38.55 4.04
CA LEU A 193 10.20 -39.16 3.08
C LEU A 193 10.58 -40.60 2.71
N SER A 194 11.86 -40.86 2.47
CA SER A 194 12.35 -42.20 2.10
C SER A 194 12.12 -43.21 3.22
N GLN A 195 12.31 -42.79 4.47
CA GLN A 195 12.07 -43.62 5.65
C GLN A 195 10.57 -43.92 5.83
N LYS A 196 9.69 -42.91 5.71
CA LYS A 196 8.24 -43.10 5.78
C LYS A 196 7.68 -44.01 4.68
N ILE A 197 8.30 -44.05 3.50
CA ILE A 197 7.90 -44.97 2.41
C ILE A 197 8.33 -46.41 2.70
N SER A 198 9.48 -46.61 3.36
CA SER A 198 9.96 -47.94 3.74
C SER A 198 9.11 -48.56 4.85
N ASP A 199 8.69 -47.77 5.85
CA ASP A 199 7.92 -48.28 6.99
C ASP A 199 6.45 -48.61 6.65
N LYS A 200 5.95 -48.10 5.52
CA LYS A 200 4.54 -48.28 5.10
C LYS A 200 4.30 -49.51 4.21
N LYS A 201 5.29 -50.40 4.07
CA LYS A 201 5.27 -51.51 3.12
C LYS A 201 4.83 -52.86 3.69
N GLU A 202 4.45 -52.96 4.98
CA GLU A 202 4.13 -54.25 5.60
C GLU A 202 2.66 -54.50 5.97
N ASP A 203 1.75 -53.54 5.84
CA ASP A 203 0.32 -53.80 6.01
C ASP A 203 -0.42 -53.51 4.70
N GLU A 204 -0.44 -54.49 3.80
CA GLU A 204 -1.49 -54.56 2.77
C GLU A 204 -2.84 -54.74 3.49
N PRO A 205 -3.74 -53.73 3.50
CA PRO A 205 -5.09 -53.98 3.96
C PRO A 205 -5.75 -54.95 2.98
N LYS A 206 -6.16 -56.12 3.50
CA LYS A 206 -7.06 -57.02 2.78
C LYS A 206 -8.23 -56.19 2.26
N ILE A 207 -8.35 -56.17 0.94
CA ILE A 207 -9.42 -55.50 0.20
C ILE A 207 -10.76 -56.07 0.68
N GLU A 208 -11.37 -55.40 1.66
CA GLU A 208 -12.78 -55.62 1.97
C GLU A 208 -13.63 -55.12 0.81
N LYS A 209 -14.67 -55.91 0.55
CA LYS A 209 -15.54 -55.88 -0.62
C LYS A 209 -16.07 -54.48 -0.91
N PRO A 210 -16.35 -54.18 -2.20
CA PRO A 210 -16.90 -52.89 -2.61
C PRO A 210 -18.16 -52.55 -1.81
N VAL A 211 -18.08 -51.49 -1.02
CA VAL A 211 -19.24 -50.86 -0.38
C VAL A 211 -20.17 -50.39 -1.51
N PRO A 212 -21.45 -50.78 -1.51
CA PRO A 212 -22.39 -50.39 -2.54
C PRO A 212 -22.53 -48.88 -2.61
N LEU A 213 -22.55 -48.35 -3.84
CA LEU A 213 -22.86 -46.95 -4.16
C LEU A 213 -24.07 -46.49 -3.35
N VAL A 214 -23.83 -45.63 -2.37
CA VAL A 214 -24.88 -44.80 -1.79
C VAL A 214 -25.25 -43.79 -2.87
N LYS A 215 -26.46 -43.97 -3.41
CA LYS A 215 -27.12 -43.07 -4.33
C LYS A 215 -27.07 -41.66 -3.75
N GLU A 216 -26.51 -40.72 -4.50
CA GLU A 216 -26.67 -39.29 -4.28
C GLU A 216 -28.16 -38.98 -4.21
N ALA A 217 -28.63 -38.73 -2.98
CA ALA A 217 -29.90 -38.09 -2.78
C ALA A 217 -29.74 -36.65 -3.27
N ALA A 218 -30.54 -36.31 -4.28
CA ALA A 218 -30.76 -34.96 -4.77
C ALA A 218 -30.91 -33.99 -3.60
N VAL A 219 -29.91 -33.12 -3.41
CA VAL A 219 -30.09 -31.92 -2.60
C VAL A 219 -30.87 -30.97 -3.49
N ASN A 220 -32.16 -30.93 -3.19
CA ASN A 220 -33.14 -30.06 -3.81
C ASN A 220 -32.67 -28.61 -3.81
N ASP A 221 -32.64 -28.10 -5.02
CA ASP A 221 -33.05 -26.76 -5.41
C ASP A 221 -34.11 -26.22 -4.44
N SER A 222 -33.76 -25.19 -3.69
CA SER A 222 -34.71 -24.37 -2.95
C SER A 222 -34.28 -22.93 -3.13
N ALA A 223 -34.68 -22.41 -4.30
CA ALA A 223 -34.86 -21.00 -4.54
C ALA A 223 -35.78 -20.40 -3.47
N GLU A 224 -35.19 -19.87 -2.40
CA GLU A 224 -35.86 -18.86 -1.58
C GLU A 224 -35.77 -17.53 -2.32
N GLU A 225 -36.79 -17.29 -3.16
CA GLU A 225 -37.20 -15.98 -3.61
C GLU A 225 -37.63 -15.16 -2.38
N LYS A 226 -36.67 -14.55 -1.68
CA LYS A 226 -36.99 -13.49 -0.72
C LYS A 226 -37.54 -12.32 -1.51
N GLN A 227 -38.86 -12.19 -1.46
CA GLN A 227 -39.59 -10.97 -1.81
C GLN A 227 -38.91 -9.79 -1.10
N GLN A 228 -38.06 -9.08 -1.83
CA GLN A 228 -37.68 -7.73 -1.46
C GLN A 228 -38.94 -6.87 -1.63
N GLU A 229 -39.68 -6.69 -0.55
CA GLU A 229 -40.53 -5.53 -0.36
C GLU A 229 -39.70 -4.29 -0.73
N LYS A 230 -39.98 -3.73 -1.91
CA LYS A 230 -39.52 -2.41 -2.30
C LYS A 230 -40.13 -1.42 -1.33
N LYS A 231 -39.46 -1.19 -0.19
CA LYS A 231 -39.68 0.01 0.61
C LYS A 231 -39.35 1.19 -0.30
N ASP A 232 -40.40 1.87 -0.76
CA ASP A 232 -40.29 3.13 -1.46
C ASP A 232 -39.40 4.06 -0.65
N SER A 233 -38.18 4.26 -1.14
CA SER A 233 -37.21 5.13 -0.50
C SER A 233 -37.84 6.52 -0.31
N PRO A 234 -37.82 7.09 0.90
CA PRO A 234 -38.41 8.41 1.17
C PRO A 234 -37.84 9.49 0.24
N ILE A 235 -36.64 9.28 -0.29
CA ILE A 235 -35.97 10.14 -1.26
C ILE A 235 -36.75 10.24 -2.58
N LYS A 236 -37.39 9.16 -3.06
CA LYS A 236 -38.23 9.21 -4.29
C LYS A 236 -39.47 10.09 -4.13
N LYS A 237 -40.05 10.15 -2.92
CA LYS A 237 -41.21 11.02 -2.65
C LYS A 237 -40.81 12.50 -2.67
N VAL A 238 -39.64 12.83 -2.12
CA VAL A 238 -39.11 14.21 -2.15
C VAL A 238 -38.75 14.62 -3.59
N LEU A 239 -38.12 13.72 -4.36
CA LEU A 239 -37.73 14.02 -5.73
C LEU A 239 -38.93 14.29 -6.65
N ASN A 240 -39.99 13.47 -6.56
CA ASN A 240 -41.22 13.69 -7.33
C ASN A 240 -41.95 14.98 -6.92
N TRP A 241 -41.86 15.38 -5.64
CA TRP A 241 -42.44 16.64 -5.16
C TRP A 241 -41.65 17.86 -5.67
N ILE A 242 -40.32 17.80 -5.75
CA ILE A 242 -39.50 18.88 -6.32
C ILE A 242 -39.78 19.04 -7.82
N ILE A 243 -39.88 17.93 -8.56
CA ILE A 243 -40.14 17.99 -10.01
C ILE A 243 -41.51 18.59 -10.33
N SER A 244 -42.51 18.42 -9.45
CA SER A 244 -43.85 19.00 -9.66
C SER A 244 -43.87 20.53 -9.48
N LEU A 245 -42.91 21.11 -8.74
CA LEU A 245 -42.80 22.57 -8.56
C LEU A 245 -42.29 23.31 -9.81
N PHE A 246 -41.57 22.62 -10.70
CA PHE A 246 -41.01 23.21 -11.93
C PHE A 246 -41.85 22.94 -13.19
N ARG A 247 -43.03 22.34 -13.05
CA ARG A 247 -43.90 21.97 -14.18
C ARG A 247 -45.03 22.97 -14.45
N LYS A 248 -44.82 24.25 -14.14
CA LYS A 248 -45.74 25.36 -14.46
C LYS A 248 -45.24 26.16 -15.66
#